data_AF-A0A2I0ERA5-F1
#
_entry.id   AF-A0A2I0ERA5-F1
#
_cell.length_a   1.000
_cell.length_b   1.000
_cell.length_c   1.000
_cell.angle_alpha   90.00
_cell.angle_beta   90.00
_cell.angle_gamma   90.00
#
_symmetry.space_group_name_H-M   'P 1'
#
loop_
_entity.id
_entity.type
_entity.pdbx_description
1 polymer ?
#
loop_
_entity_poly.entity_id
_entity_poly.type
_entity_poly.pdbx_seq_one_letter_code
_entity_poly.pdbx_strand_id
1 'polypeptide(L)'
;MMKILDVPTRPISQVMRSPLEIFQLARQEGTGVYIFNDEQVAGVMISQEQYESLNKEIEYLHDQLAHLLAEKRILDKNEQN
;
A
#
# COMPACT_ATOMS: atom_id res chain seq x y z
N MET A 1 0.16 -24.61 -1.58
CA MET A 1 -1.03 -23.77 -1.30
C MET A 1 -0.52 -22.46 -0.73
N MET A 2 -0.66 -21.36 -1.48
CA MET A 2 -0.20 -20.04 -1.04
C MET A 2 -1.03 -19.63 0.18
N LYS A 3 -0.39 -19.28 1.30
CA LYS A 3 -1.10 -18.68 2.44
C LYS A 3 -1.71 -17.39 1.92
N ILE A 4 -3.01 -17.41 1.64
CA ILE A 4 -3.78 -16.22 1.30
C ILE A 4 -3.56 -15.30 2.51
N LEU A 5 -2.92 -14.16 2.28
CA LEU A 5 -2.93 -13.05 3.24
C LEU A 5 -4.40 -12.85 3.66
N ASP A 6 -4.66 -12.50 4.92
CA ASP A 6 -6.02 -12.32 5.43
C ASP A 6 -6.63 -11.02 4.85
N VAL A 7 -6.74 -10.98 3.52
CA VAL A 7 -7.07 -9.83 2.68
C VAL A 7 -8.15 -10.25 1.69
N PRO A 8 -9.11 -9.37 1.40
CA PRO A 8 -10.20 -9.66 0.50
C PRO A 8 -9.67 -9.96 -0.91
N THR A 9 -10.23 -11.00 -1.53
CA THR A 9 -9.90 -11.41 -2.90
C THR A 9 -11.16 -11.45 -3.76
N ARG A 10 -11.05 -11.12 -5.05
CA ARG A 10 -12.15 -11.19 -6.03
C ARG A 10 -11.65 -11.60 -7.42
N PRO A 11 -12.47 -12.29 -8.24
CA PRO A 11 -12.08 -12.62 -9.61
C PRO A 11 -12.17 -11.41 -10.53
N ILE A 12 -11.35 -11.39 -11.59
CA ILE A 12 -11.34 -10.33 -12.61
C ILE A 12 -12.70 -10.14 -13.29
N SER A 13 -13.49 -11.21 -13.41
CA SER A 13 -14.85 -11.15 -13.95
C SER A 13 -15.78 -10.25 -13.13
N GLN A 14 -15.58 -10.16 -11.80
CA GLN A 14 -16.37 -9.25 -10.97
C GLN A 14 -15.96 -7.80 -11.18
N VAL A 15 -14.68 -7.53 -11.40
CA VAL A 15 -14.19 -6.19 -11.78
C VAL A 15 -14.84 -5.74 -13.08
N MET A 16 -14.88 -6.62 -14.10
CA MET A 16 -15.49 -6.33 -15.39
C MET A 16 -16.99 -6.04 -15.28
N ARG A 17 -17.68 -6.68 -14.33
CA ARG A 17 -19.12 -6.50 -14.11
C ARG A 17 -19.43 -5.22 -13.33
N SER A 18 -18.69 -4.96 -12.26
CA SER A 18 -18.98 -3.88 -11.31
C SER A 18 -17.69 -3.44 -10.60
N PRO A 19 -16.87 -2.58 -11.22
CA PRO A 19 -15.62 -2.14 -10.61
C PRO A 19 -15.88 -1.31 -9.34
N LEU A 20 -17.02 -0.62 -9.25
CA LEU A 20 -17.39 0.18 -8.08
C LEU A 20 -17.61 -0.65 -6.82
N GLU A 21 -18.18 -1.85 -6.93
CA GLU A 21 -18.33 -2.78 -5.80
C GLU A 21 -16.98 -3.14 -5.18
N ILE A 22 -15.95 -3.30 -6.01
CA ILE A 22 -14.61 -3.67 -5.55
C ILE A 22 -13.98 -2.51 -4.77
N PHE A 23 -14.14 -1.27 -5.25
CA PHE A 23 -13.67 -0.09 -4.51
C PHE A 23 -14.47 0.17 -3.23
N GLN A 24 -15.75 -0.19 -3.19
CA GLN A 24 -16.54 -0.13 -1.95
C GLN A 24 -16.05 -1.16 -0.94
N LEU A 25 -15.80 -2.40 -1.37
CA LEU A 25 -15.22 -3.44 -0.54
C LEU A 25 -13.86 -3.00 0.02
N ALA A 26 -12.98 -2.45 -0.81
CA ALA A 26 -11.68 -1.94 -0.37
C ALA A 26 -11.81 -0.86 0.74
N ARG A 27 -12.80 0.04 0.62
CA ARG A 27 -13.10 1.04 1.66
C ARG A 27 -13.65 0.41 2.94
N GLN A 28 -14.58 -0.53 2.82
CA GLN A 28 -15.22 -1.18 3.96
C GLN A 28 -14.21 -2.01 4.78
N GLU A 29 -13.33 -2.73 4.10
CA GLU A 29 -12.31 -3.57 4.72
C GLU A 29 -11.06 -2.78 5.14
N GLY A 30 -10.96 -1.51 4.75
CA GLY A 30 -9.79 -0.67 5.03
C GLY A 30 -8.48 -1.16 4.39
N THR A 31 -8.54 -2.12 3.47
CA THR A 31 -7.37 -2.72 2.81
C THR A 31 -7.60 -2.91 1.31
N GLY A 32 -6.53 -3.27 0.58
CA GLY A 32 -6.61 -3.57 -0.85
C GLY A 32 -7.28 -4.91 -1.13
N VAL A 33 -8.01 -4.97 -2.24
CA VAL A 33 -8.66 -6.18 -2.74
C VAL A 33 -7.79 -6.79 -3.83
N TYR A 34 -7.32 -8.03 -3.62
CA TYR A 34 -6.54 -8.75 -4.61
C TYR A 34 -7.45 -9.30 -5.71
N ILE A 35 -7.09 -9.02 -6.96
CA ILE A 35 -7.84 -9.45 -8.14
C ILE A 35 -7.16 -10.66 -8.76
N PHE A 36 -7.89 -11.76 -8.86
CA PHE A 36 -7.42 -13.00 -9.45
C PHE A 36 -7.89 -13.14 -10.90
N ASN A 37 -6.97 -13.54 -11.77
CA ASN A 37 -7.27 -14.07 -13.09
C ASN A 37 -6.75 -15.52 -13.12
N ASP A 38 -7.67 -16.47 -13.18
CA ASP A 38 -7.39 -17.88 -12.89
C ASP A 38 -6.69 -18.06 -11.52
N GLU A 39 -5.57 -18.78 -11.48
CA GLU A 39 -4.81 -19.02 -10.25
C GLU A 39 -3.80 -17.90 -9.94
N GLN A 40 -3.74 -16.85 -10.75
CA GLN A 40 -2.76 -15.77 -10.64
C GLN A 40 -3.39 -14.45 -10.18
N VAL A 41 -2.63 -13.68 -9.39
CA VAL A 41 -3.01 -12.31 -9.04
C VAL A 41 -2.73 -11.41 -10.24
N ALA A 42 -3.78 -10.81 -10.79
CA ALA A 42 -3.70 -9.82 -11.86
C ALA A 42 -3.36 -8.42 -11.34
N GLY A 43 -3.78 -8.09 -10.11
CA GLY A 43 -3.49 -6.80 -9.49
C GLY A 43 -4.18 -6.62 -8.14
N VAL A 44 -4.07 -5.43 -7.58
CA VAL A 44 -4.74 -5.03 -6.33
C VAL A 44 -5.56 -3.77 -6.60
N MET A 45 -6.82 -3.77 -6.19
CA MET A 45 -7.70 -2.61 -6.25
C MET A 45 -7.81 -1.98 -4.86
N ILE A 46 -7.51 -0.69 -4.78
CA ILE A 46 -7.66 0.17 -3.60
C ILE A 46 -8.49 1.39 -3.96
N SER A 47 -9.15 1.99 -2.98
CA SER A 47 -9.85 3.25 -3.20
C SER A 47 -8.87 4.42 -3.41
N GLN A 48 -9.38 5.52 -3.97
CA GLN A 48 -8.60 6.76 -4.12
C GLN A 48 -8.03 7.25 -2.79
N GLU A 49 -8.86 7.28 -1.74
CA GLU A 49 -8.45 7.73 -0.40
C GLU A 49 -7.30 6.88 0.16
N GLN A 50 -7.37 5.56 -0.03
CA GLN A 50 -6.30 4.65 0.38
C GLN A 50 -5.02 4.88 -0.42
N TYR A 51 -5.12 5.08 -1.74
CA TYR A 51 -3.96 5.40 -2.58
C TYR A 51 -3.30 6.72 -2.17
N GLU A 52 -4.09 7.77 -1.94
CA GLU A 52 -3.58 9.07 -1.49
C GLU A 52 -2.97 9.00 -0.10
N SER A 53 -3.59 8.24 0.81
CA SER A 53 -3.06 8.03 2.17
C SER A 53 -1.71 7.32 2.14
N LEU A 54 -1.56 6.29 1.30
CA LEU A 54 -0.28 5.58 1.11
C LEU A 54 0.81 6.53 0.61
N ASN A 55 0.51 7.40 -0.36
CA ASN A 55 1.50 8.35 -0.87
C ASN A 55 1.91 9.38 0.19
N LYS A 56 0.95 9.91 0.96
CA LYS A 56 1.23 10.82 2.07
C LYS A 56 2.09 10.17 3.14
N GLU A 57 1.83 8.90 3.46
CA GLU A 57 2.63 8.15 4.42
C GLU A 57 4.06 7.93 3.90
N ILE A 58 4.23 7.60 2.62
CA ILE A 58 5.55 7.48 1.99
C ILE A 58 6.33 8.79 2.07
N GLU A 59 5.70 9.92 1.70
CA GLU A 59 6.32 11.25 1.79
C GLU A 59 6.75 11.56 3.23
N TYR A 60 5.85 11.34 4.20
CA TYR A 60 6.11 11.55 5.62
C TYR A 60 7.29 10.69 6.15
N LEU A 61 7.37 9.42 5.72
CA LEU A 61 8.46 8.53 6.10
C LEU A 61 9.79 8.95 5.47
N HIS A 62 9.78 9.41 4.21
CA HIS A 62 10.97 9.94 3.56
C HIS A 62 11.50 11.21 4.24
N ASP A 63 10.61 12.12 4.65
CA ASP A 63 10.99 13.34 5.35
C ASP A 63 11.63 13.04 6.72
N GLN A 64 11.04 12.12 7.48
CA GLN A 64 11.62 11.67 8.74
C GLN A 64 12.99 11.01 8.55
N LEU A 65 13.14 10.17 7.53
CA LEU A 65 14.42 9.53 7.22
C LEU A 65 15.47 10.58 6.86
N ALA A 66 15.12 11.59 6.07
CA ALA A 66 16.03 12.68 5.71
C ALA A 66 16.49 13.46 6.95
N HIS A 67 15.58 13.73 7.89
CA HIS A 67 15.90 14.39 9.15
C HIS A 67 16.88 13.55 9.99
N LEU A 68 16.59 12.27 10.21
CA LEU A 68 17.44 11.36 10.97
C LEU A 68 18.85 11.21 10.35
N LEU A 69 18.94 11.17 9.02
CA LEU A 69 20.21 11.12 8.32
C LEU A 69 21.02 12.42 8.50
N ALA A 70 20.36 13.58 8.56
CA ALA A 70 21.02 14.85 8.83
C ALA A 70 21.56 14.91 10.26
N GLU A 71 20.75 14.50 11.25
CA GLU A 71 21.18 14.42 12.66
C GLU A 71 22.38 13.49 12.83
N LYS A 72 22.32 12.29 12.25
CA LYS A 72 23.43 11.33 12.29
C LYS A 72 24.71 11.93 11.70
N ARG A 73 24.63 12.62 10.55
CA ARG A 73 25.80 13.26 9.93
C ARG A 73 26.43 14.34 10.81
N ILE A 74 25.65 15.03 11.63
CA ILE A 74 26.17 16.02 12.59
C ILE A 74 26.88 15.31 13.73
N LEU A 75 26.28 14.26 14.29
CA LEU A 75 26.90 13.47 15.36
C LEU A 75 28.21 12.83 14.90
N ASP A 76 28.22 12.15 13.75
CA ASP A 76 29.41 11.50 13.19
C ASP A 76 30.58 12.51 12.98
N LYS A 77 30.27 13.78 12.64
CA LYS A 77 31.27 14.85 12.51
C LYS A 77 31.79 15.36 13.85
N ASN A 78 30.96 15.38 14.88
CA ASN A 78 31.35 15.82 16.22
C ASN A 78 32.21 14.78 16.94
N GLU A 79 32.02 13.49 16.65
CA GLU A 79 32.84 12.40 17.22
C GLU A 79 34.22 12.26 16.57
N GLN A 80 34.44 12.88 15.40
CA GLN A 80 35.73 12.89 14.70
C GLN A 80 36.62 14.11 15.03
N ASN A 81 36.13 15.04 15.86
CA ASN A 81 36.88 16.20 16.38
C ASN A 81 37.23 16.00 17.85
#